data_AF-A0AAE1G2E0-F1
#
_entry.id   AF-A0AAE1G2E0-F1
#
_cell.length_a   1.000
_cell.length_b   1.000
_cell.length_c   1.000
_cell.angle_alpha   90.00
_cell.angle_beta   90.00
_cell.angle_gamma   90.00
#
_symmetry.space_group_name_H-M   'P 1'
#
loop_
_entity.id
_entity.type
_entity.pdbx_description
1 polymer ?
#
loop_
_entity_poly.entity_id
_entity_poly.type
_entity_poly.pdbx_seq_one_letter_code
_entity_poly.pdbx_strand_id
1 'polypeptide(L)'
;MTSISYRGPTLFNALPRYVRDKECSSVDQFKRVLDRFLTSVPDQPMIPHYSMRALSNSIPDQLALMRAEGNFMDSPPHDTLYPVPFTGEG
;
A
#
# COMPACT_ATOMS: atom_id res chain seq x y z
N MET A 1 20.80 11.75 4.58
CA MET A 1 20.06 10.77 5.39
C MET A 1 18.66 11.30 5.64
N THR A 2 17.66 10.89 4.85
CA THR A 2 16.28 11.39 4.97
C THR A 2 15.41 10.27 5.53
N SER A 3 15.22 10.34 6.86
CA SER A 3 14.63 9.33 7.72
C SER A 3 13.13 9.10 7.45
N ILE A 4 12.66 7.87 7.75
CA ILE A 4 11.26 7.48 7.88
C ILE A 4 10.42 8.51 8.67
N SER A 5 11.03 9.23 9.60
CA SER A 5 10.37 10.28 10.40
C SER A 5 9.86 11.46 9.55
N TYR A 6 10.53 11.79 8.44
CA TYR A 6 10.14 12.90 7.57
C TYR A 6 9.16 12.46 6.48
N ARG A 7 9.36 11.25 5.92
CA ARG A 7 8.53 10.71 4.83
C ARG A 7 7.34 9.87 5.32
N GLY A 8 7.32 9.48 6.58
CA GLY A 8 6.31 8.62 7.20
C GLY A 8 4.90 9.21 7.10
N PRO A 9 4.67 10.47 7.50
CA PRO A 9 3.35 11.11 7.35
C PRO A 9 2.89 11.17 5.89
N THR A 10 3.80 11.51 4.97
CA THR A 10 3.50 11.55 3.52
C THR A 10 3.12 10.17 2.99
N LEU A 11 3.83 9.12 3.40
CA LEU A 11 3.53 7.74 3.04
C LEU A 11 2.17 7.32 3.59
N PHE A 12 1.91 7.58 4.86
CA PHE A 12 0.63 7.24 5.51
C PHE A 12 -0.56 7.96 4.86
N ASN A 13 -0.40 9.23 4.51
CA ASN A 13 -1.43 10.01 3.81
C ASN A 13 -1.64 9.58 2.35
N ALA A 14 -0.65 8.94 1.73
CA ALA A 14 -0.78 8.36 0.40
C ALA A 14 -1.59 7.06 0.40
N LEU A 15 -1.73 6.38 1.54
CA LEU A 15 -2.50 5.14 1.64
C LEU A 15 -4.02 5.37 1.41
N PRO A 16 -4.74 4.34 0.92
CA PRO A 16 -6.19 4.37 0.76
C PRO A 16 -6.91 4.58 2.10
N ARG A 17 -8.13 5.14 2.04
CA ARG A 17 -8.93 5.37 3.25
C ARG A 17 -9.20 4.09 4.03
N TYR A 18 -9.50 2.98 3.35
CA TYR A 18 -9.79 1.71 4.03
C TYR A 18 -8.58 1.09 4.76
N VAL A 19 -7.35 1.55 4.46
CA VAL A 19 -6.13 1.16 5.19
C VAL A 19 -5.87 2.14 6.35
N ARG A 20 -6.12 3.43 6.12
CA ARG A 20 -5.83 4.52 7.07
C ARG A 20 -6.87 4.63 8.19
N ASP A 21 -8.14 4.60 7.82
CA ASP A 21 -9.30 4.83 8.69
C ASP A 21 -9.82 3.51 9.27
N LYS A 22 -9.13 2.39 9.01
CA LYS A 22 -9.44 1.09 9.61
C LYS A 22 -9.23 1.19 11.12
N GLU A 23 -10.30 1.05 11.89
CA GLU A 23 -10.20 0.75 13.31
C GLU A 23 -9.54 -0.63 13.48
N CYS A 24 -8.21 -0.65 13.53
CA CYS A 24 -7.44 -1.85 13.83
C CYS A 24 -7.34 -1.95 15.36
N SER A 25 -7.78 -3.05 15.93
CA SER A 25 -7.63 -3.27 17.38
C SER A 25 -6.19 -3.58 17.80
N SER A 26 -5.30 -3.82 16.83
CA SER A 26 -3.88 -4.07 17.05
C SER A 26 -3.02 -3.64 15.85
N VAL A 27 -1.72 -3.43 16.11
CA VAL A 27 -0.71 -3.13 15.09
C VAL A 27 -0.62 -4.25 14.05
N ASP A 28 -0.79 -5.51 14.44
CA ASP A 28 -0.68 -6.65 13.52
C ASP A 28 -1.85 -6.72 12.54
N GLN A 29 -3.06 -6.30 12.96
CA GLN A 29 -4.17 -6.13 12.02
C GLN A 29 -3.87 -5.03 10.99
N PHE A 30 -3.31 -3.91 11.43
CA PHE A 30 -2.89 -2.83 10.53
C PHE A 30 -1.85 -3.34 9.52
N LYS A 31 -0.82 -4.05 9.98
CA LYS A 31 0.21 -4.66 9.10
C LYS A 31 -0.42 -5.57 8.04
N ARG A 32 -1.32 -6.48 8.43
CA ARG A 32 -1.99 -7.39 7.47
C ARG A 32 -2.79 -6.66 6.39
N VAL A 33 -3.49 -5.59 6.77
CA VAL A 33 -4.25 -4.77 5.82
C VAL A 33 -3.30 -4.00 4.90
N LEU A 34 -2.21 -3.46 5.45
CA LEU A 34 -1.17 -2.79 4.68
C LEU A 34 -0.48 -3.75 3.71
N ASP A 35 -0.03 -4.92 4.15
CA ASP A 35 0.62 -5.93 3.33
C ASP A 35 -0.27 -6.35 2.16
N ARG A 36 -1.56 -6.56 2.41
CA ARG A 36 -2.54 -6.86 1.36
C ARG A 36 -2.70 -5.72 0.36
N PHE A 37 -2.66 -4.47 0.82
CA PHE A 37 -2.69 -3.34 -0.11
C PHE A 37 -1.41 -3.28 -0.94
N LEU A 38 -0.25 -3.50 -0.31
CA LEU A 38 1.05 -3.45 -0.98
C LEU A 38 1.19 -4.53 -2.07
N THR A 39 0.52 -5.69 -1.97
CA THR A 39 0.51 -6.66 -3.09
C THR A 39 -0.17 -6.16 -4.36
N SER A 40 -1.02 -5.12 -4.27
CA SER A 40 -1.63 -4.46 -5.43
C SER A 40 -0.73 -3.37 -6.04
N VAL A 41 0.30 -2.95 -5.31
CA VAL A 41 1.26 -1.96 -5.79
C VAL A 41 2.26 -2.66 -6.69
N PRO A 42 2.49 -2.17 -7.92
CA PRO A 42 3.42 -2.81 -8.85
C PRO A 42 4.85 -2.72 -8.32
N ASP A 43 5.51 -3.87 -8.16
CA ASP A 43 6.94 -3.94 -7.85
C ASP A 43 7.75 -3.53 -9.09
N GLN A 44 8.47 -2.40 -9.03
CA GLN A 44 9.34 -1.88 -10.09
C GLN A 44 10.70 -1.53 -9.49
N PRO A 45 11.80 -1.82 -10.19
CA PRO A 45 12.11 -1.19 -11.47
C PRO A 45 11.80 -2.09 -12.66
N MET A 46 11.20 -1.54 -13.71
CA MET A 46 11.18 -2.27 -14.98
C MET A 46 12.63 -2.46 -15.48
N ILE A 47 12.86 -3.61 -16.12
CA ILE A 47 14.10 -4.05 -16.78
C ILE A 47 14.83 -2.85 -17.41
N PRO A 48 16.19 -2.79 -17.37
CA PRO A 48 16.94 -1.78 -18.12
C PRO A 48 16.37 -1.69 -19.55
N HIS A 49 16.07 -0.47 -20.01
CA HIS A 49 15.41 -0.14 -21.30
C HIS A 49 13.88 -0.10 -21.32
N TYR A 50 13.17 -0.39 -20.22
CA TYR A 50 11.75 -0.03 -20.09
C TYR A 50 11.59 1.36 -19.47
N SER A 51 10.71 2.19 -20.03
CA SER A 51 10.36 3.48 -19.44
C SER A 51 9.74 3.27 -18.06
N MET A 52 10.28 3.95 -17.05
CA MET A 52 9.68 4.01 -15.72
C MET A 52 8.24 4.52 -15.84
N ARG A 53 7.28 3.79 -15.29
CA ARG A 53 5.86 4.20 -15.34
C ARG A 53 5.59 5.38 -14.41
N ALA A 54 6.23 5.39 -13.24
CA ALA A 54 6.17 6.48 -12.27
C ALA A 54 7.46 7.31 -12.29
N LEU A 55 7.39 8.53 -11.75
CA LEU A 55 8.55 9.44 -11.67
C LEU A 55 9.71 8.85 -10.84
N SER A 56 9.41 7.95 -9.90
CA SER A 56 10.40 7.15 -9.18
C SER A 56 9.80 5.83 -8.69
N ASN A 57 10.64 4.92 -8.18
CA ASN A 57 10.21 3.67 -7.54
C ASN A 57 9.70 3.86 -6.10
N SER A 58 9.41 5.10 -5.68
CA SER A 58 8.88 5.34 -4.33
C SER A 58 7.39 4.98 -4.27
N ILE A 59 6.94 4.39 -3.15
CA ILE A 59 5.52 4.07 -2.93
C ILE A 59 4.64 5.31 -3.17
N PRO A 60 4.93 6.51 -2.63
CA PRO A 60 4.12 7.70 -2.91
C PRO A 60 3.97 8.01 -4.40
N ASP A 61 5.04 7.87 -5.20
CA ASP A 61 5.00 8.16 -6.63
C ASP A 61 4.22 7.10 -7.41
N GLN A 62 4.37 5.83 -7.04
CA GLN A 62 3.60 4.72 -7.61
C GLN A 62 2.10 4.87 -7.28
N LEU A 63 1.75 5.25 -6.05
CA LEU A 63 0.36 5.49 -5.66
C LEU A 63 -0.23 6.72 -6.36
N ALA A 64 0.55 7.79 -6.53
CA ALA A 64 0.13 8.95 -7.30
C ALA A 64 -0.18 8.60 -8.76
N LEU A 65 0.67 7.78 -9.38
CA LEU A 65 0.42 7.25 -10.73
C LEU A 65 -0.86 6.40 -10.77
N MET A 66 -1.01 5.44 -9.84
CA MET A 66 -2.21 4.60 -9.78
C MET A 66 -3.50 5.43 -9.64
N ARG A 67 -3.46 6.54 -8.91
CA ARG A 67 -4.59 7.49 -8.82
C ARG A 67 -4.87 8.18 -10.14
N ALA A 68 -3.84 8.65 -10.83
CA ALA A 68 -3.98 9.28 -12.14
C ALA A 68 -4.52 8.31 -13.21
N GLU A 69 -4.15 7.03 -13.13
CA GLU A 69 -4.61 5.96 -14.04
C GLU A 69 -6.01 5.42 -13.70
N GLY A 70 -6.55 5.72 -12.51
CA GLY A 70 -7.83 5.16 -12.04
C GLY A 70 -7.74 3.74 -11.49
N ASN A 71 -6.53 3.18 -11.35
CA ASN A 71 -6.25 1.85 -10.81
C ASN A 71 -6.09 1.84 -9.29
N PHE A 72 -6.24 2.99 -8.64
CA PHE A 72 -6.13 3.12 -7.18
C PHE A 72 -7.34 2.49 -6.50
N MET A 73 -7.12 1.37 -5.81
CA MET A 73 -8.14 0.71 -4.98
C MET A 73 -8.44 1.62 -3.77
N ASP A 74 -9.48 2.45 -3.85
CA ASP A 74 -9.93 3.29 -2.72
C ASP A 74 -10.99 2.59 -1.86
N SER A 75 -11.48 1.45 -2.32
CA SER A 75 -12.44 0.58 -1.62
C SER A 75 -11.81 -0.81 -1.41
N PRO A 76 -12.08 -1.46 -0.27
CA PRO A 76 -11.58 -2.80 -0.02
C PRO A 76 -12.19 -3.76 -1.05
N PRO A 77 -11.43 -4.71 -1.60
CA PRO A 77 -11.98 -5.72 -2.51
C PRO A 77 -13.13 -6.47 -1.81
N HIS A 78 -14.18 -6.81 -2.55
CA HIS A 78 -15.41 -7.42 -2.03
C HIS A 78 -15.19 -8.71 -1.21
N ASP A 79 -14.00 -9.34 -1.29
CA ASP A 79 -13.59 -10.52 -0.51
C ASP A 79 -13.15 -10.21 0.95
N THR A 80 -13.20 -8.95 1.39
CA THR A 80 -12.75 -8.54 2.73
C THR A 80 -13.74 -8.80 3.88
N LEU A 81 -14.90 -9.39 3.58
CA LEU A 81 -15.85 -9.87 4.61
C LEU A 81 -15.40 -11.16 5.31
N TYR A 82 -14.29 -11.79 4.90
CA TYR A 82 -13.78 -12.99 5.56
C TYR A 82 -12.67 -12.66 6.57
N PRO A 83 -12.82 -13.02 7.86
CA PRO A 83 -11.68 -13.10 8.75
C PRO A 83 -10.76 -14.20 8.21
N VAL A 84 -9.53 -13.82 7.84
CA VAL A 84 -8.48 -14.79 7.52
C VAL A 84 -8.23 -15.59 8.80
N PRO A 85 -8.34 -16.93 8.80
CA PRO A 85 -8.12 -17.72 10.00
C PRO A 85 -6.71 -17.46 10.55
N PHE A 86 -6.63 -17.33 11.87
CA PHE A 86 -5.37 -17.21 12.59
C PHE A 86 -4.59 -18.51 12.44
N THR A 87 -3.68 -18.59 11.46
CA THR A 87 -2.59 -19.55 11.50
C THR A 87 -1.53 -18.99 12.45
N GLY A 88 -1.69 -19.35 13.72
CA GLY A 88 -0.64 -19.23 14.72
C GLY A 88 0.42 -20.27 14.40
N GLU A 89 1.53 -19.83 13.81
CA GLU A 89 2.79 -20.57 13.84
C GLU A 89 3.61 -19.91 14.95
N GLY A 90 3.92 -20.70 15.99
CA GLY A 90 4.62 -20.27 17.21
C GLY A 90 6.13 -20.30 17.12
#